data_AF-A0A7W9C7P9-F1
#
_entry.id   AF-A0A7W9C7P9-F1
#
_cell.length_a   1.000
_cell.length_b   1.000
_cell.length_c   1.000
_cell.angle_alpha   90.00
_cell.angle_beta   90.00
_cell.angle_gamma   90.00
#
_symmetry.space_group_name_H-M   'P 1'
#
loop_
_entity.id
_entity.type
_entity.pdbx_description
1 polymer ?
#
loop_
_entity_poly.entity_id
_entity_poly.type
_entity_poly.pdbx_seq_one_letter_code
_entity_poly.pdbx_strand_id
1 'polypeptide(L)'
;MPPVQAPSRAADALQIIEAAIAQAAANGLDSLTMRDLAHAVGKSTTVIVNLFGSKAGLIQAVGEEALRQDTAFHTAFFGPVVGLPPSRDALLALLRHYLRLRASESAGFARIWEALLIDGDACAERRDLIRRWAAMRETAWADYLAADPRLVDFASIIVAWTTMEQFYAGALGERADYEVIASEGLGGLVDRAFGETERPAAATLWHRETLIIPQAPAAGLEPDSMKLKLLHIAADQILERGLGALTNRSVSAVAGTSTSTIAYHWPDMRRFVLDAVWHSVFRDMPLYLAGQRPEGDPASADLERWARLMAPTVAIAPQSEGFYVRYARLIAGVCMEARRDPALRDLAMLLRGPEGGGTYYNQAGVWPADFDLNRLAATRFALWIKAAALTARASGAPLDEAALKAAATRLVARRT
;
A
#
# COMPACT_ATOMS: atom_id res chain seq x y z
N MET A 1 22.42 -48.20 -7.55
CA MET A 1 22.49 -47.15 -6.52
C MET A 1 21.85 -45.88 -7.08
N PRO A 2 20.76 -45.36 -6.49
CA PRO A 2 20.24 -44.05 -6.86
C PRO A 2 21.12 -42.94 -6.24
N PRO A 3 21.24 -41.75 -6.86
CA PRO A 3 22.27 -40.78 -6.47
C PRO A 3 21.86 -39.95 -5.25
N VAL A 4 22.82 -39.80 -4.33
CA VAL A 4 22.82 -38.95 -3.12
C VAL A 4 22.99 -37.46 -3.49
N GLN A 5 22.27 -36.96 -4.51
CA GLN A 5 22.41 -35.58 -5.02
C GLN A 5 21.28 -34.61 -4.59
N ALA A 6 20.19 -35.11 -4.03
CA ALA A 6 19.05 -34.29 -3.59
C ALA A 6 19.35 -33.31 -2.43
N PRO A 7 20.10 -33.67 -1.37
CA PRO A 7 20.26 -32.77 -0.22
C PRO A 7 21.13 -31.55 -0.53
N SER A 8 22.14 -31.66 -1.41
CA SER A 8 22.97 -30.49 -1.80
C SER A 8 22.21 -29.52 -2.69
N ARG A 9 21.33 -30.01 -3.56
CA ARG A 9 20.53 -29.17 -4.47
C ARG A 9 19.47 -28.35 -3.71
N ALA A 10 18.81 -28.95 -2.72
CA ALA A 10 17.83 -28.25 -1.89
C ALA A 10 18.49 -27.20 -0.99
N ALA A 11 19.65 -27.52 -0.40
CA ALA A 11 20.44 -26.58 0.40
C ALA A 11 20.92 -25.38 -0.44
N ASP A 12 21.44 -25.64 -1.64
CA ASP A 12 21.85 -24.59 -2.57
C ASP A 12 20.67 -23.70 -2.99
N ALA A 13 19.50 -24.29 -3.26
CA ALA A 13 18.30 -23.54 -3.60
C ALA A 13 17.85 -22.63 -2.45
N LEU A 14 17.83 -23.13 -1.22
CA LEU A 14 17.46 -22.34 -0.05
C LEU A 14 18.43 -21.19 0.19
N GLN A 15 19.75 -21.44 0.12
CA GLN A 15 20.77 -20.41 0.26
C GLN A 15 20.60 -19.28 -0.76
N ILE A 16 20.28 -19.63 -2.02
CA ILE A 16 20.01 -18.64 -3.08
C ILE A 16 18.73 -17.86 -2.81
N ILE A 17 17.68 -18.51 -2.33
CA ILE A 17 16.41 -17.84 -2.00
C ILE A 17 16.61 -16.87 -0.82
N GLU A 18 17.30 -17.28 0.24
CA GLU A 18 17.60 -16.42 1.40
C GLU A 18 18.41 -15.19 0.99
N ALA A 19 19.44 -15.37 0.16
CA ALA A 19 20.21 -14.26 -0.39
C ALA A 19 19.34 -13.33 -1.26
N ALA A 20 18.42 -13.89 -2.06
CA ALA A 20 17.49 -13.10 -2.86
C ALA A 20 16.51 -12.30 -1.98
N ILE A 21 15.99 -12.87 -0.89
CA ILE A 21 15.15 -12.15 0.08
C ILE A 21 15.92 -11.00 0.70
N ALA A 22 17.14 -11.24 1.17
CA ALA A 22 17.99 -10.21 1.78
C ALA A 22 18.28 -9.07 0.79
N GLN A 23 18.65 -9.39 -0.45
CA GLN A 23 18.91 -8.39 -1.48
C GLN A 23 17.65 -7.62 -1.88
N ALA A 24 16.49 -8.30 -2.01
CA ALA A 24 15.22 -7.64 -2.31
C ALA A 24 14.73 -6.75 -1.17
N ALA A 25 14.97 -7.14 0.09
CA ALA A 25 14.63 -6.33 1.26
C ALA A 25 15.42 -5.01 1.28
N ALA A 26 16.70 -5.05 0.90
CA ALA A 26 17.56 -3.87 0.83
C ALA A 26 17.27 -2.99 -0.41
N ASN A 27 17.26 -3.61 -1.59
CA ASN A 27 17.35 -2.90 -2.88
C ASN A 27 16.06 -2.98 -3.71
N GLY A 28 15.06 -3.73 -3.25
CA GLY A 28 13.82 -3.98 -3.99
C GLY A 28 13.88 -5.19 -4.89
N LEU A 29 12.73 -5.79 -5.12
CA LEU A 29 12.59 -7.03 -5.90
C LEU A 29 13.03 -6.86 -7.36
N ASP A 30 12.79 -5.69 -7.95
CA ASP A 30 13.15 -5.41 -9.34
C ASP A 30 14.66 -5.38 -9.57
N SER A 31 15.42 -4.96 -8.54
CA SER A 31 16.89 -4.91 -8.56
C SER A 31 17.54 -6.30 -8.58
N LEU A 32 16.79 -7.37 -8.32
CA LEU A 32 17.32 -8.73 -8.36
C LEU A 32 17.76 -9.08 -9.79
N THR A 33 19.05 -9.34 -9.95
CA THR A 33 19.60 -9.93 -11.16
C THR A 33 20.24 -11.28 -10.85
N MET A 34 20.17 -12.21 -11.81
CA MET A 34 20.79 -13.53 -11.67
C MET A 34 22.31 -13.43 -11.45
N ARG A 35 22.94 -12.40 -12.02
CA ARG A 35 24.38 -12.18 -11.94
C ARG A 35 24.79 -11.73 -10.54
N ASP A 36 24.09 -10.75 -9.98
CA ASP A 36 24.40 -10.22 -8.65
C ASP A 36 24.15 -11.28 -7.59
N LEU A 37 23.06 -12.04 -7.73
CA LEU A 37 22.75 -13.14 -6.82
C LEU A 37 23.81 -14.26 -6.88
N ALA A 38 24.25 -14.63 -8.09
CA ALA A 38 25.32 -15.62 -8.28
C ALA A 38 26.63 -15.18 -7.61
N HIS A 39 27.00 -13.91 -7.77
CA HIS A 39 28.15 -13.33 -7.07
C HIS A 39 27.97 -13.36 -5.55
N ALA A 40 26.80 -12.97 -5.03
CA ALA A 40 26.50 -12.93 -3.60
C ALA A 40 26.60 -14.30 -2.92
N VAL A 41 26.20 -15.38 -3.59
CA VAL A 41 26.26 -16.74 -3.04
C VAL A 41 27.50 -17.53 -3.49
N GLY A 42 28.42 -16.92 -4.25
CA GLY A 42 29.62 -17.59 -4.76
C GLY A 42 29.32 -18.75 -5.72
N LYS A 43 28.24 -18.66 -6.50
CA LYS A 43 27.83 -19.67 -7.50
C LYS A 43 27.88 -19.09 -8.91
N SER A 44 27.75 -19.93 -9.94
CA SER A 44 27.59 -19.46 -11.32
C SER A 44 26.12 -19.14 -11.61
N THR A 45 25.87 -18.22 -12.54
CA THR A 45 24.51 -17.93 -13.04
C THR A 45 23.84 -19.18 -13.62
N THR A 46 24.60 -20.11 -14.21
CA THR A 46 24.13 -21.40 -14.70
C THR A 46 23.52 -22.26 -13.59
N VAL A 47 24.09 -22.27 -12.39
CA VAL A 47 23.50 -22.99 -11.25
C VAL A 47 22.12 -22.43 -10.91
N ILE A 48 21.99 -21.11 -10.86
CA ILE A 48 20.71 -20.45 -10.55
C ILE A 48 19.67 -20.74 -11.65
N VAL A 49 20.05 -20.67 -12.92
CA VAL A 49 19.17 -21.01 -14.05
C VAL A 49 18.77 -22.49 -14.01
N ASN A 50 19.67 -23.40 -13.65
CA ASN A 50 19.35 -24.83 -13.52
C ASN A 50 18.38 -25.12 -12.36
N LEU A 51 18.39 -24.29 -11.32
CA LEU A 51 17.50 -24.44 -10.15
C LEU A 51 16.12 -23.83 -10.39
N PHE A 52 16.06 -22.64 -10.99
CA PHE A 52 14.83 -21.83 -11.05
C PHE A 52 14.31 -21.56 -12.47
N GLY A 53 15.08 -21.91 -13.51
CA GLY A 53 14.76 -21.71 -14.92
C GLY A 53 14.87 -20.26 -15.38
N SER A 54 14.19 -19.33 -14.72
CA SER A 54 14.10 -17.91 -15.12
C SER A 54 14.03 -16.97 -13.91
N LYS A 55 14.11 -15.65 -14.13
CA LYS A 55 13.85 -14.65 -13.08
C LYS A 55 12.43 -14.75 -12.55
N ALA A 56 11.44 -15.03 -13.40
CA ALA A 56 10.08 -15.27 -12.95
C ALA A 56 9.98 -16.50 -12.04
N GLY A 57 10.67 -17.60 -12.39
CA GLY A 57 10.73 -18.81 -11.55
C GLY A 57 11.43 -18.57 -10.21
N LEU A 58 12.51 -17.78 -10.18
CA LEU A 58 13.17 -17.36 -8.95
C LEU A 58 12.25 -16.50 -8.08
N ILE A 59 11.56 -15.51 -8.66
CA ILE A 59 10.61 -14.66 -7.92
C ILE A 59 9.48 -15.51 -7.33
N GLN A 60 8.97 -16.50 -8.07
CA GLN A 60 7.98 -17.44 -7.54
C GLN A 60 8.53 -18.21 -6.34
N ALA A 61 9.74 -18.77 -6.44
CA ALA A 61 10.35 -19.51 -5.34
C ALA A 61 10.62 -18.64 -4.10
N VAL A 62 11.06 -17.39 -4.31
CA VAL A 62 11.20 -16.38 -3.26
C VAL A 62 9.86 -16.07 -2.60
N GLY A 63 8.79 -15.99 -3.39
CA GLY A 63 7.44 -15.78 -2.90
C GLY A 63 6.89 -16.94 -2.06
N GLU A 64 7.12 -18.19 -2.46
CA GLU A 64 6.76 -19.37 -1.66
C GLU A 64 7.51 -19.42 -0.33
N GLU A 65 8.81 -19.10 -0.34
CA GLU A 65 9.59 -19.01 0.90
C GLU A 65 9.15 -17.84 1.78
N ALA A 66 8.82 -16.68 1.19
CA ALA A 66 8.24 -15.57 1.92
C ALA A 66 6.87 -15.93 2.54
N LEU A 67 6.08 -16.79 1.90
CA LEU A 67 4.82 -17.30 2.46
C LEU A 67 5.09 -18.22 3.66
N ARG A 68 6.07 -19.12 3.54
CA ARG A 68 6.50 -19.98 4.63
C ARG A 68 6.99 -19.18 5.83
N GLN A 69 7.83 -18.16 5.60
CA GLN A 69 8.33 -17.27 6.65
C GLN A 69 7.21 -16.43 7.28
N ASP A 70 6.27 -15.88 6.49
CA ASP A 70 5.15 -15.10 7.03
C ASP A 70 4.19 -15.99 7.84
N THR A 71 3.99 -17.24 7.43
CA THR A 71 3.20 -18.23 8.19
C THR A 71 3.86 -18.55 9.54
N ALA A 72 5.18 -18.77 9.53
CA ALA A 72 5.95 -19.00 10.77
C ALA A 72 5.93 -17.76 11.68
N PHE A 73 6.03 -16.56 11.09
CA PHE A 73 5.90 -15.30 11.82
C PHE A 73 4.54 -15.19 12.53
N HIS A 74 3.43 -15.44 11.85
CA HIS A 74 2.10 -15.35 12.47
C HIS A 74 1.92 -16.41 13.58
N THR A 75 2.44 -17.63 13.37
CA THR A 75 2.44 -18.68 14.39
C THR A 75 3.20 -18.24 15.65
N ALA A 76 4.40 -17.68 15.47
CA ALA A 76 5.22 -17.19 16.58
C ALA A 76 4.63 -15.92 17.23
N PHE A 77 3.98 -15.06 16.46
CA PHE A 77 3.37 -13.82 16.94
C PHE A 77 2.15 -14.10 17.83
N PHE A 78 1.26 -15.00 17.40
CA PHE A 78 0.04 -15.31 18.16
C PHE A 78 0.25 -16.37 19.24
N GLY A 79 1.27 -17.24 19.13
CA GLY A 79 1.57 -18.31 20.10
C GLY A 79 1.57 -17.85 21.56
N PRO A 80 2.26 -16.75 21.93
CA PRO A 80 2.27 -16.23 23.31
C PRO A 80 0.94 -15.68 23.82
N VAL A 81 -0.02 -15.36 22.93
CA VAL A 81 -1.32 -14.78 23.29
C VAL A 81 -2.49 -15.75 23.03
N VAL A 82 -2.22 -17.03 22.78
CA VAL A 82 -3.25 -18.05 22.66
C VAL A 82 -4.09 -18.09 23.94
N GLY A 83 -5.41 -17.97 23.79
CA GLY A 83 -6.35 -17.98 24.90
C GLY A 83 -6.47 -16.65 25.66
N LEU A 84 -5.68 -15.63 25.32
CA LEU A 84 -5.89 -14.27 25.83
C LEU A 84 -7.17 -13.69 25.21
N PRO A 85 -8.21 -13.37 26.00
CA PRO A 85 -9.42 -12.78 25.45
C PRO A 85 -9.12 -11.42 24.81
N PRO A 86 -9.64 -11.14 23.60
CA PRO A 86 -9.45 -9.84 22.98
C PRO A 86 -10.17 -8.78 23.81
N SER A 87 -9.42 -7.76 24.24
CA SER A 87 -9.95 -6.50 24.77
C SER A 87 -9.52 -5.36 23.86
N ARG A 88 -10.18 -4.21 23.98
CA ARG A 88 -9.82 -2.99 23.24
C ARG A 88 -8.32 -2.68 23.36
N ASP A 89 -7.81 -2.60 24.58
CA ASP A 89 -6.40 -2.25 24.80
C ASP A 89 -5.43 -3.37 24.38
N ALA A 90 -5.81 -4.65 24.56
CA ALA A 90 -4.99 -5.76 24.10
C ALA A 90 -4.88 -5.80 22.57
N LEU A 91 -6.00 -5.62 21.85
CA LEU A 91 -6.00 -5.59 20.38
C LEU A 91 -5.21 -4.39 19.85
N LEU A 92 -5.38 -3.21 20.45
CA LEU A 92 -4.59 -2.03 20.07
C LEU A 92 -3.10 -2.24 20.29
N ALA A 93 -2.70 -2.81 21.44
CA ALA A 93 -1.30 -3.12 21.73
C ALA A 93 -0.73 -4.14 20.74
N LEU A 94 -1.49 -5.19 20.42
CA LEU A 94 -1.11 -6.21 19.43
C LEU A 94 -0.94 -5.63 18.03
N LEU A 95 -1.87 -4.81 17.55
CA LEU A 95 -1.77 -4.19 16.23
C LEU A 95 -0.54 -3.29 16.10
N ARG A 96 -0.24 -2.50 17.14
CA ARG A 96 0.98 -1.67 17.19
C ARG A 96 2.24 -2.53 17.20
N HIS A 97 2.26 -3.60 17.99
CA HIS A 97 3.40 -4.52 18.03
C HIS A 97 3.60 -5.24 16.70
N TYR A 98 2.52 -5.73 16.10
CA TYR A 98 2.50 -6.37 14.79
C TYR A 98 3.12 -5.47 13.71
N LEU A 99 2.69 -4.21 13.61
CA LEU A 99 3.22 -3.27 12.62
C LEU A 99 4.70 -2.98 12.83
N ARG A 100 5.17 -2.83 14.09
CA ARG A 100 6.60 -2.63 14.38
C ARG A 100 7.44 -3.83 13.95
N LEU A 101 7.01 -5.04 14.28
CA LEU A 101 7.73 -6.26 13.85
C LEU A 101 7.77 -6.39 12.33
N ARG A 102 6.64 -6.12 11.66
CA ARG A 102 6.54 -6.15 10.20
C ARG A 102 7.36 -5.05 9.53
N ALA A 103 7.54 -3.90 10.18
CA ALA A 103 8.38 -2.81 9.69
C ALA A 103 9.88 -3.03 9.94
N SER A 104 10.25 -3.92 10.87
CA SER A 104 11.65 -4.20 11.21
C SER A 104 12.47 -4.74 10.04
N GLU A 105 13.79 -4.55 10.09
CA GLU A 105 14.74 -5.07 9.11
C GLU A 105 14.71 -6.60 9.02
N SER A 106 14.40 -7.27 10.14
CA SER A 106 14.29 -8.73 10.20
C SER A 106 13.10 -9.29 9.42
N ALA A 107 12.11 -8.46 9.10
CA ALA A 107 10.92 -8.86 8.34
C ALA A 107 11.14 -8.75 6.82
N GLY A 108 12.25 -9.31 6.31
CA GLY A 108 12.57 -9.33 4.88
C GLY A 108 11.46 -9.94 4.02
N PHE A 109 10.77 -10.97 4.52
CA PHE A 109 9.60 -11.57 3.85
C PHE A 109 8.47 -10.55 3.62
N ALA A 110 8.27 -9.58 4.51
CA ALA A 110 7.24 -8.57 4.36
C ALA A 110 7.53 -7.62 3.19
N ARG A 111 8.82 -7.38 2.89
CA ARG A 111 9.29 -6.58 1.75
C ARG A 111 9.00 -7.26 0.42
N ILE A 112 9.05 -8.60 0.38
CA ILE A 112 8.66 -9.37 -0.80
C ILE A 112 7.18 -9.13 -1.11
N TRP A 113 6.30 -9.22 -0.11
CA TRP A 113 4.87 -8.97 -0.30
C TRP A 113 4.57 -7.53 -0.72
N GLU A 114 5.25 -6.55 -0.14
CA GLU A 114 5.13 -5.15 -0.56
C GLU A 114 5.45 -4.97 -2.05
N ALA A 115 6.53 -5.59 -2.53
CA ALA A 115 6.91 -5.53 -3.93
C ALA A 115 5.92 -6.28 -4.84
N LEU A 116 5.49 -7.48 -4.45
CA LEU A 116 4.54 -8.28 -5.23
C LEU A 116 3.15 -7.63 -5.32
N LEU A 117 2.74 -6.84 -4.33
CA LEU A 117 1.45 -6.14 -4.32
C LEU A 117 1.40 -4.96 -5.29
N ILE A 118 2.53 -4.28 -5.53
CA ILE A 118 2.57 -3.09 -6.41
C ILE A 118 2.92 -3.43 -7.86
N ASP A 119 3.41 -4.65 -8.11
CA ASP A 119 3.76 -5.17 -9.42
C ASP A 119 2.52 -5.26 -10.34
N GLY A 120 2.61 -4.67 -11.53
CA GLY A 120 1.48 -4.47 -12.44
C GLY A 120 1.09 -5.69 -13.26
N ASP A 121 2.00 -6.66 -13.44
CA ASP A 121 1.85 -7.77 -14.39
C ASP A 121 2.11 -9.14 -13.72
N ALA A 122 1.23 -9.51 -12.80
CA ALA A 122 1.27 -10.83 -12.18
C ALA A 122 0.81 -11.93 -13.15
N CYS A 123 1.56 -13.03 -13.26
CA CYS A 123 1.09 -14.26 -13.90
C CYS A 123 0.05 -14.99 -13.03
N ALA A 124 -0.56 -16.06 -13.54
CA ALA A 124 -1.60 -16.80 -12.81
C ALA A 124 -1.05 -17.41 -11.50
N GLU A 125 0.17 -17.91 -11.52
CA GLU A 125 0.87 -18.51 -10.38
C GLU A 125 1.16 -17.46 -9.29
N ARG A 126 1.56 -16.25 -9.69
CA ARG A 126 1.78 -15.13 -8.75
C ARG A 126 0.47 -14.64 -8.14
N ARG A 127 -0.60 -14.55 -8.94
CA ARG A 127 -1.95 -14.23 -8.45
C ARG A 127 -2.43 -15.24 -7.42
N ASP A 128 -2.21 -16.53 -7.67
CA ASP A 128 -2.52 -17.60 -6.73
C ASP A 128 -1.73 -17.47 -5.41
N LEU A 129 -0.43 -17.22 -5.52
CA LEU A 129 0.42 -17.00 -4.36
C LEU A 129 -0.08 -15.83 -3.48
N ILE A 130 -0.46 -14.71 -4.08
CA ILE A 130 -1.01 -13.54 -3.37
C ILE A 130 -2.34 -13.88 -2.69
N ARG A 131 -3.22 -14.67 -3.34
CA ARG A 131 -4.46 -15.15 -2.73
C ARG A 131 -4.19 -16.02 -1.50
N ARG A 132 -3.25 -16.96 -1.60
CA ARG A 132 -2.84 -17.81 -0.46
C ARG A 132 -2.26 -16.99 0.69
N TRP A 133 -1.43 -15.99 0.38
CA TRP A 133 -0.89 -15.07 1.38
C TRP A 133 -1.96 -14.24 2.10
N ALA A 134 -2.88 -13.65 1.34
CA ALA A 134 -3.98 -12.87 1.92
C ALA A 134 -4.86 -13.74 2.83
N ALA A 135 -5.23 -14.93 2.36
CA ALA A 135 -6.03 -15.89 3.12
C ALA A 135 -5.33 -16.38 4.40
N MET A 136 -4.00 -16.63 4.35
CA MET A 136 -3.21 -17.01 5.52
C MET A 136 -3.26 -15.92 6.60
N ARG A 137 -3.07 -14.66 6.22
CA ARG A 137 -3.12 -13.53 7.17
C ARG A 137 -4.51 -13.35 7.74
N GLU A 138 -5.54 -13.46 6.91
CA GLU A 138 -6.93 -13.36 7.36
C GLU A 138 -7.28 -14.47 8.33
N THR A 139 -6.88 -15.71 8.05
CA THR A 139 -7.08 -16.85 8.95
C THR A 139 -6.40 -16.62 10.30
N ALA A 140 -5.13 -16.20 10.31
CA ALA A 140 -4.41 -15.96 11.55
C ALA A 140 -5.06 -14.89 12.44
N TRP A 141 -5.56 -13.79 11.83
CA TRP A 141 -6.31 -12.77 12.57
C TRP A 141 -7.69 -13.25 12.99
N ALA A 142 -8.41 -13.98 12.12
CA ALA A 142 -9.73 -14.53 12.44
C ALA A 142 -9.65 -15.49 13.63
N ASP A 143 -8.65 -16.37 13.67
CA ASP A 143 -8.44 -17.32 14.77
C ASP A 143 -8.25 -16.61 16.11
N TYR A 144 -7.45 -15.53 16.14
CA TYR A 144 -7.28 -14.71 17.35
C TYR A 144 -8.58 -13.98 17.75
N LEU A 145 -9.30 -13.42 16.78
CA LEU A 145 -10.50 -12.63 17.02
C LEU A 145 -11.73 -13.49 17.33
N ALA A 146 -11.74 -14.78 16.97
CA ALA A 146 -12.85 -15.70 17.17
C ALA A 146 -13.29 -15.85 18.63
N ALA A 147 -12.44 -15.48 19.59
CA ALA A 147 -12.78 -15.43 21.00
C ALA A 147 -13.86 -14.37 21.35
N ASP A 148 -14.12 -13.39 20.47
CA ASP A 148 -15.22 -12.43 20.61
C ASP A 148 -16.05 -12.36 19.31
N PRO A 149 -17.33 -12.80 19.32
CA PRO A 149 -18.19 -12.79 18.14
C PRO A 149 -18.34 -11.43 17.46
N ARG A 150 -18.16 -10.31 18.18
CA ARG A 150 -18.24 -8.96 17.61
C ARG A 150 -17.09 -8.67 16.64
N LEU A 151 -15.97 -9.37 16.78
CA LEU A 151 -14.73 -9.11 16.07
C LEU A 151 -14.50 -10.01 14.86
N VAL A 152 -15.28 -11.09 14.70
CA VAL A 152 -15.11 -12.10 13.63
C VAL A 152 -15.01 -11.46 12.25
N ASP A 153 -15.90 -10.51 11.97
CA ASP A 153 -15.97 -9.82 10.67
C ASP A 153 -14.90 -8.73 10.48
N PHE A 154 -14.04 -8.48 11.48
CA PHE A 154 -12.98 -7.48 11.41
C PHE A 154 -11.62 -8.06 10.97
N ALA A 155 -11.49 -9.37 10.81
CA ALA A 155 -10.23 -9.99 10.40
C ALA A 155 -9.73 -9.46 9.05
N SER A 156 -10.56 -9.50 8.00
CA SER A 156 -10.23 -8.98 6.67
C SER A 156 -9.95 -7.48 6.67
N ILE A 157 -10.70 -6.72 7.49
CA ILE A 157 -10.49 -5.28 7.67
C ILE A 157 -9.13 -5.00 8.29
N ILE A 158 -8.76 -5.72 9.36
CA ILE A 158 -7.47 -5.58 10.04
C ILE A 158 -6.34 -5.95 9.08
N VAL A 159 -6.48 -7.02 8.30
CA VAL A 159 -5.48 -7.40 7.30
C VAL A 159 -5.32 -6.31 6.25
N ALA A 160 -6.40 -5.78 5.67
CA ALA A 160 -6.33 -4.70 4.70
C ALA A 160 -5.66 -3.46 5.33
N TRP A 161 -6.15 -3.01 6.49
CA TRP A 161 -5.64 -1.82 7.16
C TRP A 161 -4.16 -1.93 7.49
N THR A 162 -3.74 -3.05 8.10
CA THR A 162 -2.32 -3.30 8.42
C THR A 162 -1.45 -3.51 7.18
N THR A 163 -2.02 -3.95 6.04
CA THR A 163 -1.28 -4.04 4.77
C THR A 163 -0.89 -2.66 4.26
N MET A 164 -1.84 -1.71 4.23
CA MET A 164 -1.51 -0.35 3.82
C MET A 164 -0.61 0.34 4.84
N GLU A 165 -0.94 0.21 6.13
CA GLU A 165 -0.16 0.86 7.20
C GLU A 165 1.27 0.34 7.27
N GLN A 166 1.54 -0.92 6.91
CA GLN A 166 2.89 -1.47 6.88
C GLN A 166 3.84 -0.70 5.94
N PHE A 167 3.35 -0.24 4.78
CA PHE A 167 4.15 0.60 3.89
C PHE A 167 4.60 1.87 4.61
N TYR A 168 3.66 2.55 5.26
CA TYR A 168 3.95 3.75 6.06
C TYR A 168 4.86 3.45 7.24
N ALA A 169 4.61 2.39 8.01
CA ALA A 169 5.43 2.00 9.15
C ALA A 169 6.87 1.72 8.74
N GLY A 170 7.08 1.07 7.60
CA GLY A 170 8.42 0.83 7.08
C GLY A 170 9.12 2.08 6.51
N ALA A 171 8.39 3.15 6.17
CA ALA A 171 8.97 4.41 5.71
C ALA A 171 9.18 5.42 6.85
N LEU A 172 8.27 5.43 7.83
CA LEU A 172 8.08 6.51 8.80
C LEU A 172 8.23 6.05 10.25
N GLY A 173 8.49 4.76 10.53
CA GLY A 173 8.45 4.17 11.87
C GLY A 173 9.38 4.82 12.91
N GLU A 174 10.38 5.59 12.49
CA GLU A 174 11.28 6.35 13.36
C GLU A 174 10.75 7.76 13.72
N ARG A 175 9.65 8.20 13.11
CA ARG A 175 9.08 9.53 13.34
C ARG A 175 7.97 9.51 14.38
N ALA A 176 8.09 10.40 15.36
CA ALA A 176 7.09 10.53 16.43
C ALA A 176 5.72 11.03 15.93
N ASP A 177 5.69 11.96 14.97
CA ASP A 177 4.45 12.49 14.39
C ASP A 177 3.65 11.37 13.68
N TYR A 178 4.34 10.51 12.95
CA TYR A 178 3.76 9.29 12.37
C TYR A 178 3.21 8.36 13.45
N GLU A 179 4.00 8.00 14.47
CA GLU A 179 3.57 7.03 15.48
C GLU A 179 2.30 7.47 16.22
N VAL A 180 2.16 8.78 16.51
CA VAL A 180 0.96 9.32 17.16
C VAL A 180 -0.26 9.23 16.24
N ILE A 181 -0.13 9.66 14.97
CA ILE A 181 -1.23 9.58 13.99
C ILE A 181 -1.64 8.13 13.71
N ALA A 182 -0.67 7.21 13.57
CA ALA A 182 -0.95 5.79 13.36
C ALA A 182 -1.64 5.18 14.59
N SER A 183 -1.21 5.52 15.80
CA SER A 183 -1.83 5.05 17.04
C SER A 183 -3.27 5.56 17.20
N GLU A 184 -3.54 6.80 16.80
CA GLU A 184 -4.87 7.40 16.80
C GLU A 184 -5.80 6.69 15.80
N GLY A 185 -5.34 6.45 14.57
CA GLY A 185 -6.08 5.71 13.55
C GLY A 185 -6.37 4.25 13.92
N LEU A 186 -5.38 3.55 14.50
CA LEU A 186 -5.57 2.21 15.06
C LEU A 186 -6.57 2.21 16.21
N GLY A 187 -6.49 3.20 17.10
CA GLY A 187 -7.44 3.39 18.19
C GLY A 187 -8.87 3.47 17.67
N GLY A 188 -9.12 4.32 16.67
CA GLY A 188 -10.44 4.42 16.04
C GLY A 188 -10.90 3.12 15.40
N LEU A 189 -10.02 2.37 14.72
CA LEU A 189 -10.36 1.04 14.18
C LEU A 189 -10.79 0.06 15.28
N VAL A 190 -10.06 0.01 16.38
CA VAL A 190 -10.36 -0.86 17.51
C VAL A 190 -11.65 -0.43 18.21
N ASP A 191 -11.83 0.87 18.48
CA ASP A 191 -13.05 1.41 19.07
C ASP A 191 -14.28 1.00 18.22
N ARG A 192 -14.19 1.15 16.89
CA ARG A 192 -15.25 0.72 15.96
C ARG A 192 -15.55 -0.77 16.03
N ALA A 193 -14.52 -1.61 16.19
CA ALA A 193 -14.65 -3.07 16.28
C ALA A 193 -15.36 -3.51 17.56
N PHE A 194 -15.10 -2.84 18.68
CA PHE A 194 -15.76 -3.10 19.96
C PHE A 194 -17.11 -2.39 20.12
N GLY A 195 -17.47 -1.49 19.20
CA GLY A 195 -18.69 -0.67 19.29
C GLY A 195 -18.56 0.45 20.31
N GLU A 196 -17.34 0.88 20.63
CA GLU A 196 -17.05 1.99 21.52
C GLU A 196 -17.14 3.32 20.77
N THR A 197 -17.38 4.40 21.52
CA THR A 197 -17.30 5.76 20.98
C THR A 197 -15.86 6.08 20.63
N GLU A 198 -15.62 6.45 19.38
CA GLU A 198 -14.29 6.83 18.90
C GLU A 198 -13.80 8.10 19.59
N ARG A 199 -12.51 8.10 19.92
CA ARG A 199 -11.84 9.28 20.49
C ARG A 199 -11.67 10.38 19.42
N PRO A 200 -11.52 11.65 19.81
CA PRO A 200 -11.21 12.73 18.88
C PRO A 200 -9.90 12.50 18.12
N ALA A 201 -9.87 12.88 16.85
CA ALA A 201 -8.70 12.78 15.96
C ALA A 201 -7.70 13.96 16.15
N ALA A 202 -7.33 14.25 17.39
CA ALA A 202 -6.56 15.45 17.74
C ALA A 202 -5.21 15.53 17.01
N ALA A 203 -4.46 14.44 16.94
CA ALA A 203 -3.15 14.42 16.29
C ALA A 203 -3.28 14.57 14.77
N THR A 204 -4.25 13.88 14.18
CA THR A 204 -4.53 13.98 12.74
C THR A 204 -4.98 15.40 12.35
N LEU A 205 -5.80 16.04 13.18
CA LEU A 205 -6.26 17.42 12.95
C LEU A 205 -5.12 18.43 13.15
N TRP A 206 -4.36 18.32 14.24
CA TRP A 206 -3.17 19.14 14.48
C TRP A 206 -2.17 19.04 13.32
N HIS A 207 -1.91 17.82 12.83
CA HIS A 207 -0.99 17.62 11.73
C HIS A 207 -1.50 18.32 10.47
N ARG A 208 -2.79 18.19 10.13
CA ARG A 208 -3.37 18.92 8.99
C ARG A 208 -3.22 20.43 9.14
N GLU A 209 -3.47 20.99 10.32
CA GLU A 209 -3.41 22.44 10.56
C GLU A 209 -2.00 22.99 10.48
N THR A 210 -0.99 22.18 10.82
CA THR A 210 0.42 22.55 10.78
C THR A 210 1.11 22.18 9.47
N LEU A 211 0.48 21.33 8.65
CA LEU A 211 0.99 20.87 7.37
C LEU A 211 0.96 21.98 6.32
N ILE A 212 2.14 22.37 5.85
CA ILE A 212 2.27 23.23 4.67
C ILE A 212 2.09 22.36 3.43
N ILE A 213 0.88 22.35 2.90
CA ILE A 213 0.57 21.66 1.64
C ILE A 213 1.26 22.41 0.50
N PRO A 214 2.17 21.78 -0.26
CA PRO A 214 2.78 22.42 -1.42
C PRO A 214 1.69 22.80 -2.43
N GLN A 215 1.80 23.97 -3.07
CA GLN A 215 0.92 24.28 -4.19
C GLN A 215 1.03 23.18 -5.25
N ALA A 216 -0.10 22.86 -5.89
CA ALA A 216 -0.11 21.88 -6.97
C ALA A 216 0.88 22.34 -8.05
N PRO A 217 1.83 21.50 -8.51
CA PRO A 217 2.97 21.99 -9.31
C PRO A 217 2.56 22.46 -10.70
N ALA A 218 1.37 22.06 -11.14
CA ALA A 218 0.72 22.47 -12.38
C ALA A 218 -0.17 23.72 -12.23
N ALA A 219 -0.44 24.19 -11.01
CA ALA A 219 -1.32 25.32 -10.80
C ALA A 219 -0.75 26.60 -11.44
N GLY A 220 -1.55 27.24 -12.30
CA GLY A 220 -1.16 28.47 -12.99
C GLY A 220 -0.13 28.25 -14.12
N LEU A 221 0.20 27.02 -14.49
CA LEU A 221 0.99 26.76 -15.70
C LEU A 221 0.11 26.87 -16.94
N GLU A 222 0.66 27.45 -18.00
CA GLU A 222 0.01 27.49 -19.31
C GLU A 222 -0.21 26.05 -19.84
N PRO A 223 -1.38 25.75 -20.46
CA PRO A 223 -1.73 24.42 -20.94
C PRO A 223 -0.66 23.77 -21.85
N ASP A 224 0.01 24.57 -22.67
CA ASP A 224 1.02 24.12 -23.63
C ASP A 224 2.46 24.27 -23.11
N SER A 225 2.65 24.63 -21.84
CA SER A 225 3.99 24.84 -21.29
C SER A 225 4.80 23.54 -21.24
N MET A 226 6.09 23.63 -21.58
CA MET A 226 7.01 22.49 -21.50
C MET A 226 7.10 21.92 -20.09
N LYS A 227 7.01 22.78 -19.06
CA LYS A 227 7.00 22.36 -17.65
C LYS A 227 5.81 21.44 -17.35
N LEU A 228 4.61 21.80 -17.80
CA LEU A 228 3.41 20.96 -17.62
C LEU A 228 3.52 19.65 -18.42
N LYS A 229 4.00 19.71 -19.67
CA LYS A 229 4.24 18.51 -20.50
C LYS A 229 5.18 17.52 -19.81
N LEU A 230 6.28 18.00 -19.22
CA LEU A 230 7.24 17.15 -18.49
C LEU A 230 6.62 16.52 -17.23
N LEU A 231 5.76 17.26 -16.51
CA LEU A 231 5.02 16.73 -15.36
C LEU A 231 4.02 15.65 -15.77
N HIS A 232 3.28 15.83 -16.87
CA HIS A 232 2.36 14.81 -17.39
C HIS A 232 3.09 13.51 -17.74
N ILE A 233 4.19 13.61 -18.49
CA ILE A 233 5.02 12.45 -18.87
C ILE A 233 5.58 11.74 -17.64
N ALA A 234 6.06 12.50 -16.65
CA ALA A 234 6.57 11.92 -15.42
C ALA A 234 5.48 11.19 -14.64
N ALA A 235 4.29 11.78 -14.53
CA ALA A 235 3.15 11.15 -13.86
C ALA A 235 2.72 9.87 -14.56
N ASP A 236 2.67 9.82 -15.90
CA ASP A 236 2.38 8.59 -16.63
C ASP A 236 3.41 7.50 -16.34
N GLN A 237 4.70 7.84 -16.37
CA GLN A 237 5.77 6.90 -16.05
C GLN A 237 5.69 6.39 -14.60
N ILE A 238 5.42 7.27 -13.63
CA ILE A 238 5.27 6.88 -12.23
C ILE A 238 4.08 5.95 -12.04
N LEU A 239 2.92 6.28 -12.64
CA LEU A 239 1.69 5.51 -12.47
C LEU A 239 1.74 4.14 -13.18
N GLU A 240 2.43 4.06 -14.32
CA GLU A 240 2.62 2.79 -15.04
C GLU A 240 3.71 1.93 -14.39
N ARG A 241 4.91 2.49 -14.22
CA ARG A 241 6.17 1.74 -13.95
C ARG A 241 6.74 1.97 -12.56
N GLY A 242 6.09 2.78 -11.74
CA GLY A 242 6.55 3.14 -10.40
C GLY A 242 7.61 4.25 -10.40
N LEU A 243 7.93 4.71 -9.19
CA LEU A 243 8.80 5.87 -8.97
C LEU A 243 10.26 5.62 -9.43
N GLY A 244 10.77 4.41 -9.22
CA GLY A 244 12.16 4.06 -9.56
C GLY A 244 12.48 4.06 -11.06
N ALA A 245 11.47 4.02 -11.93
CA ALA A 245 11.65 4.09 -13.38
C ALA A 245 11.91 5.52 -13.89
N LEU A 246 11.67 6.54 -13.07
CA LEU A 246 11.72 7.94 -13.48
C LEU A 246 13.16 8.46 -13.52
N THR A 247 13.65 8.84 -14.70
CA THR A 247 14.96 9.46 -14.90
C THR A 247 14.86 10.66 -15.84
N ASN A 248 15.83 11.59 -15.77
CA ASN A 248 15.92 12.69 -16.75
C ASN A 248 15.86 12.16 -18.19
N ARG A 249 16.58 11.07 -18.46
CA ARG A 249 16.63 10.46 -19.79
C ARG A 249 15.28 9.88 -20.21
N SER A 250 14.59 9.16 -19.32
CA SER A 250 13.30 8.53 -19.65
C SER A 250 12.22 9.57 -19.94
N VAL A 251 12.19 10.68 -19.22
CA VAL A 251 11.21 11.76 -19.46
C VAL A 251 11.56 12.55 -20.72
N SER A 252 12.80 13.02 -20.84
CA SER A 252 13.23 13.83 -22.00
C SER A 252 13.10 13.07 -23.32
N ALA A 253 13.38 11.76 -23.34
CA ALA A 253 13.21 10.94 -24.53
C ALA A 253 11.74 10.91 -25.01
N VAL A 254 10.77 10.78 -24.09
CA VAL A 254 9.34 10.82 -24.43
C VAL A 254 8.90 12.24 -24.79
N ALA A 255 9.45 13.25 -24.13
CA ALA A 255 9.13 14.66 -24.40
C ALA A 255 9.66 15.14 -25.77
N GLY A 256 10.61 14.42 -26.36
CA GLY A 256 11.35 14.83 -27.56
C GLY A 256 12.33 15.97 -27.28
N THR A 257 12.86 16.07 -26.06
CA THR A 257 13.72 17.16 -25.61
C THR A 257 15.07 16.65 -25.08
N SER A 258 15.98 17.58 -24.81
CA SER A 258 17.25 17.26 -24.14
C SER A 258 17.06 17.13 -22.62
N THR A 259 17.99 16.45 -21.95
CA THR A 259 17.96 16.32 -20.47
C THR A 259 18.15 17.65 -19.75
N SER A 260 18.76 18.66 -20.39
CA SER A 260 18.92 20.00 -19.80
C SER A 260 17.60 20.78 -19.72
N THR A 261 16.55 20.37 -20.44
CA THR A 261 15.23 21.00 -20.35
C THR A 261 14.59 20.81 -18.97
N ILE A 262 14.83 19.66 -18.31
CA ILE A 262 14.38 19.46 -16.93
C ILE A 262 15.19 20.36 -15.98
N ALA A 263 16.52 20.44 -16.16
CA ALA A 263 17.37 21.32 -15.37
C ALA A 263 17.05 22.83 -15.54
N TYR A 264 16.42 23.22 -16.65
CA TYR A 264 15.94 24.59 -16.84
C TYR A 264 14.73 24.93 -15.96
N HIS A 265 13.86 23.95 -15.69
CA HIS A 265 12.62 24.16 -14.93
C HIS A 265 12.72 23.78 -13.45
N TRP A 266 13.69 22.92 -13.10
CA TRP A 266 13.91 22.45 -11.73
C TRP A 266 15.38 22.54 -11.37
N PRO A 267 15.70 22.95 -10.13
CA PRO A 267 17.08 23.10 -9.68
C PRO A 267 17.84 21.76 -9.65
N ASP A 268 17.13 20.66 -9.41
CA ASP A 268 17.67 19.31 -9.40
C ASP A 268 16.59 18.26 -9.73
N MET A 269 17.04 17.03 -9.98
CA MET A 269 16.17 15.88 -10.25
C MET A 269 15.22 15.59 -9.07
N ARG A 270 15.68 15.82 -7.85
CA ARG A 270 14.92 15.52 -6.64
C ARG A 270 13.66 16.38 -6.55
N ARG A 271 13.77 17.68 -6.80
CA ARG A 271 12.63 18.60 -6.83
C ARG A 271 11.67 18.25 -7.97
N PHE A 272 12.19 17.85 -9.13
CA PHE A 272 11.37 17.36 -10.23
C PHE A 272 10.58 16.11 -9.82
N VAL A 273 11.21 15.12 -9.18
CA VAL A 273 10.55 13.91 -8.69
C VAL A 273 9.45 14.24 -7.68
N LEU A 274 9.72 15.14 -6.72
CA LEU A 274 8.72 15.57 -5.74
C LEU A 274 7.51 16.24 -6.42
N ASP A 275 7.75 17.16 -7.35
CA ASP A 275 6.68 17.81 -8.09
C ASP A 275 5.92 16.82 -9.00
N ALA A 276 6.61 15.85 -9.60
CA ALA A 276 5.97 14.80 -10.42
C ALA A 276 5.08 13.87 -9.60
N VAL A 277 5.54 13.43 -8.41
CA VAL A 277 4.71 12.65 -7.49
C VAL A 277 3.50 13.48 -7.03
N TRP A 278 3.73 14.73 -6.62
CA TRP A 278 2.66 15.61 -6.17
C TRP A 278 1.64 15.88 -7.28
N HIS A 279 2.10 16.06 -8.52
CA HIS A 279 1.24 16.16 -9.69
C HIS A 279 0.43 14.87 -9.92
N SER A 280 1.05 13.70 -9.78
CA SER A 280 0.40 12.39 -9.92
C SER A 280 -0.73 12.17 -8.90
N VAL A 281 -0.59 12.70 -7.68
CA VAL A 281 -1.60 12.59 -6.61
C VAL A 281 -2.94 13.25 -6.99
N PHE A 282 -2.90 14.42 -7.65
CA PHE A 282 -4.12 15.19 -7.95
C PHE A 282 -4.66 15.01 -9.35
N ARG A 283 -3.81 14.64 -10.32
CA ARG A 283 -4.17 14.64 -11.75
C ARG A 283 -5.45 13.84 -12.04
N ASP A 284 -5.56 12.66 -11.42
CA ASP A 284 -6.64 11.71 -11.68
C ASP A 284 -7.65 11.63 -10.52
N MET A 285 -7.59 12.57 -9.56
CA MET A 285 -8.48 12.53 -8.40
C MET A 285 -9.93 12.77 -8.83
N PRO A 286 -10.87 11.84 -8.52
CA PRO A 286 -12.28 12.04 -8.80
C PRO A 286 -12.78 13.37 -8.23
N LEU A 287 -13.60 14.09 -9.00
CA LEU A 287 -14.05 15.44 -8.68
C LEU A 287 -14.69 15.54 -7.28
N TYR A 288 -15.45 14.51 -6.88
CA TYR A 288 -16.07 14.42 -5.55
C TYR A 288 -15.09 14.18 -4.41
N LEU A 289 -13.88 13.66 -4.68
CA LEU A 289 -12.78 13.62 -3.71
C LEU A 289 -11.96 14.91 -3.72
N ALA A 290 -12.07 15.71 -4.78
CA ALA A 290 -11.41 17.01 -4.97
C ALA A 290 -12.28 18.22 -4.57
N GLY A 291 -13.43 17.99 -3.92
CA GLY A 291 -14.30 19.05 -3.38
C GLY A 291 -15.47 19.46 -4.27
N GLN A 292 -15.61 18.89 -5.46
CA GLN A 292 -16.76 19.13 -6.32
C GLN A 292 -17.86 18.12 -6.06
N ARG A 293 -18.95 18.56 -5.45
CA ARG A 293 -20.07 17.69 -5.06
C ARG A 293 -20.79 17.14 -6.30
N PRO A 294 -21.28 15.88 -6.26
CA PRO A 294 -22.19 15.38 -7.29
C PRO A 294 -23.44 16.27 -7.41
N GLU A 295 -23.98 16.37 -8.62
CA GLU A 295 -25.23 17.11 -8.86
C GLU A 295 -26.42 16.45 -8.14
N GLY A 296 -27.41 17.27 -7.75
CA GLY A 296 -28.64 16.85 -7.07
C GLY A 296 -28.68 17.18 -5.59
N ASP A 297 -29.76 16.77 -4.92
CA ASP A 297 -29.96 17.00 -3.48
C ASP A 297 -28.97 16.14 -2.66
N PRO A 298 -28.09 16.75 -1.82
CA PRO A 298 -27.20 16.00 -0.94
C PRO A 298 -27.91 15.03 0.01
N ALA A 299 -29.16 15.30 0.38
CA ALA A 299 -29.94 14.42 1.25
C ALA A 299 -30.39 13.13 0.53
N SER A 300 -30.34 13.10 -0.80
CA SER A 300 -30.64 11.91 -1.62
C SER A 300 -29.48 10.93 -1.76
N ALA A 301 -28.31 11.22 -1.15
CA ALA A 301 -27.20 10.29 -1.15
C ALA A 301 -27.58 9.03 -0.36
N ASP A 302 -27.54 7.89 -1.04
CA ASP A 302 -27.78 6.57 -0.45
C ASP A 302 -26.61 5.62 -0.71
N LEU A 303 -26.64 4.47 -0.06
CA LEU A 303 -25.55 3.49 -0.12
C LEU A 303 -25.40 2.86 -1.51
N GLU A 304 -26.47 2.77 -2.29
CA GLU A 304 -26.45 2.22 -3.65
C GLU A 304 -25.79 3.18 -4.64
N ARG A 305 -26.16 4.47 -4.58
CA ARG A 305 -25.53 5.54 -5.35
C ARG A 305 -24.07 5.69 -4.98
N TRP A 306 -23.75 5.63 -3.69
CA TRP A 306 -22.37 5.66 -3.22
C TRP A 306 -21.56 4.47 -3.78
N ALA A 307 -22.10 3.25 -3.76
CA ALA A 307 -21.40 2.08 -4.28
C ALA A 307 -21.11 2.19 -5.79
N ARG A 308 -22.10 2.62 -6.59
CA ARG A 308 -21.92 2.88 -8.02
C ARG A 308 -20.88 3.96 -8.31
N LEU A 309 -20.81 4.99 -7.46
CA LEU A 309 -19.81 6.05 -7.58
C LEU A 309 -18.39 5.53 -7.26
N MET A 310 -18.27 4.64 -6.28
CA MET A 310 -16.99 4.11 -5.81
C MET A 310 -16.47 2.93 -6.64
N ALA A 311 -17.34 2.11 -7.24
CA ALA A 311 -16.92 0.92 -7.99
C ALA A 311 -15.89 1.21 -9.12
N PRO A 312 -16.06 2.26 -9.95
CA PRO A 312 -15.05 2.62 -10.96
C PRO A 312 -13.67 2.94 -10.37
N THR A 313 -13.62 3.42 -9.13
CA THR A 313 -12.36 3.81 -8.48
C THR A 313 -11.51 2.62 -8.02
N VAL A 314 -12.10 1.43 -7.95
CA VAL A 314 -11.41 0.18 -7.56
C VAL A 314 -11.32 -0.83 -8.72
N ALA A 315 -11.73 -0.44 -9.92
CA ALA A 315 -11.67 -1.29 -11.11
C ALA A 315 -10.22 -1.68 -11.43
N ILE A 316 -9.98 -2.95 -11.80
CA ILE A 316 -8.63 -3.48 -12.07
C ILE A 316 -8.39 -3.77 -13.56
N ALA A 317 -9.26 -3.28 -14.43
CA ALA A 317 -9.15 -3.47 -15.87
C ALA A 317 -7.85 -2.82 -16.40
N PRO A 318 -6.99 -3.53 -17.16
CA PRO A 318 -5.67 -3.03 -17.56
C PRO A 318 -5.67 -1.70 -18.31
N GLN A 319 -6.74 -1.40 -19.06
CA GLN A 319 -6.86 -0.19 -19.88
C GLN A 319 -7.50 0.98 -19.13
N SER A 320 -8.03 0.74 -17.92
CA SER A 320 -8.82 1.71 -17.17
C SER A 320 -8.81 1.37 -15.68
N GLU A 321 -7.62 1.21 -15.10
CA GLU A 321 -7.49 1.03 -13.66
C GLU A 321 -8.23 2.14 -12.91
N GLY A 322 -8.80 1.81 -11.76
CA GLY A 322 -9.49 2.77 -10.93
C GLY A 322 -8.51 3.71 -10.23
N PHE A 323 -9.01 4.88 -9.83
CA PHE A 323 -8.23 5.86 -9.08
C PHE A 323 -7.53 5.25 -7.84
N TYR A 324 -8.24 4.51 -6.97
CA TYR A 324 -7.63 3.96 -5.75
C TYR A 324 -6.60 2.87 -6.05
N VAL A 325 -6.70 2.17 -7.18
CA VAL A 325 -5.69 1.21 -7.60
C VAL A 325 -4.37 1.93 -7.90
N ARG A 326 -4.42 2.93 -8.80
CA ARG A 326 -3.24 3.74 -9.16
C ARG A 326 -2.69 4.50 -7.96
N TYR A 327 -3.59 5.10 -7.18
CA TYR A 327 -3.23 5.93 -6.02
C TYR A 327 -2.60 5.11 -4.89
N ALA A 328 -3.12 3.91 -4.59
CA ALA A 328 -2.52 3.01 -3.61
C ALA A 328 -1.12 2.56 -4.04
N ARG A 329 -0.94 2.19 -5.32
CA ARG A 329 0.37 1.84 -5.90
C ARG A 329 1.37 2.99 -5.79
N LEU A 330 0.94 4.21 -6.13
CA LEU A 330 1.76 5.41 -6.00
C LEU A 330 2.26 5.61 -4.57
N ILE A 331 1.35 5.61 -3.59
CA ILE A 331 1.70 5.80 -2.18
C ILE A 331 2.62 4.67 -1.69
N ALA A 332 2.29 3.42 -2.01
CA ALA A 332 3.10 2.26 -1.64
C ALA A 332 4.52 2.36 -2.21
N GLY A 333 4.66 2.74 -3.49
CA GLY A 333 5.95 2.99 -4.14
C GLY A 333 6.74 4.12 -3.47
N VAL A 334 6.09 5.25 -3.15
CA VAL A 334 6.72 6.35 -2.40
C VAL A 334 7.23 5.86 -1.04
N CYS A 335 6.46 5.06 -0.31
CA CYS A 335 6.88 4.51 0.97
C CYS A 335 8.06 3.55 0.83
N MET A 336 8.06 2.69 -0.19
CA MET A 336 9.17 1.78 -0.48
C MET A 336 10.46 2.55 -0.78
N GLU A 337 10.39 3.64 -1.56
CA GLU A 337 11.56 4.48 -1.82
C GLU A 337 11.96 5.30 -0.58
N ALA A 338 11.02 5.85 0.19
CA ALA A 338 11.30 6.61 1.42
C ALA A 338 11.96 5.79 2.53
N ARG A 339 11.80 4.46 2.50
CA ARG A 339 12.55 3.55 3.36
C ARG A 339 14.05 3.53 3.00
N ARG A 340 14.39 3.63 1.72
CA ARG A 340 15.77 3.59 1.21
C ARG A 340 16.43 4.96 1.18
N ASP A 341 15.65 5.99 0.85
CA ASP A 341 16.05 7.38 0.84
C ASP A 341 15.27 8.14 1.93
N PRO A 342 15.88 8.38 3.11
CA PRO A 342 15.26 9.10 4.22
C PRO A 342 14.72 10.47 3.83
N ALA A 343 15.25 11.03 2.75
CA ALA A 343 14.90 12.35 2.31
C ALA A 343 13.52 12.38 1.61
N LEU A 344 12.93 11.23 1.25
CA LEU A 344 11.53 11.14 0.79
C LEU A 344 10.54 10.89 1.94
N ARG A 345 10.99 10.78 3.20
CA ARG A 345 10.11 10.55 4.35
C ARG A 345 9.11 11.67 4.59
N ASP A 346 9.48 12.92 4.34
CA ASP A 346 8.54 14.06 4.44
C ASP A 346 7.42 13.96 3.40
N LEU A 347 7.73 13.46 2.19
CA LEU A 347 6.71 13.20 1.17
C LEU A 347 5.79 12.03 1.58
N ALA A 348 6.34 10.94 2.09
CA ALA A 348 5.53 9.84 2.62
C ALA A 348 4.63 10.31 3.79
N MET A 349 5.14 11.18 4.67
CA MET A 349 4.36 11.78 5.75
C MET A 349 3.26 12.72 5.21
N LEU A 350 3.56 13.53 4.19
CA LEU A 350 2.59 14.39 3.50
C LEU A 350 1.43 13.57 2.90
N LEU A 351 1.68 12.32 2.50
CA LEU A 351 0.66 11.41 2.00
C LEU A 351 -0.11 10.72 3.15
N ARG A 352 0.56 10.40 4.27
CA ARG A 352 -0.05 9.71 5.42
C ARG A 352 -0.87 10.61 6.34
N GLY A 353 -0.44 11.84 6.55
CA GLY A 353 -1.07 12.80 7.46
C GLY A 353 -2.52 13.15 7.09
N PRO A 354 -2.81 13.55 5.84
CA PRO A 354 -4.15 13.88 5.39
C PRO A 354 -4.97 12.65 4.95
N GLU A 355 -4.54 11.43 5.27
CA GLU A 355 -5.19 10.18 4.89
C GLU A 355 -6.69 10.19 5.23
N GLY A 356 -7.57 9.97 4.25
CA GLY A 356 -9.03 10.09 4.43
C GLY A 356 -9.59 11.53 4.37
N GLY A 357 -8.76 12.54 4.14
CA GLY A 357 -9.18 13.94 4.04
C GLY A 357 -10.21 14.18 2.94
N GLY A 358 -9.96 13.69 1.71
CA GLY A 358 -10.93 13.82 0.61
C GLY A 358 -12.29 13.21 0.94
N THR A 359 -12.29 12.07 1.66
CA THR A 359 -13.50 11.41 2.14
C THR A 359 -14.21 12.23 3.22
N TYR A 360 -13.49 12.77 4.20
CA TYR A 360 -14.07 13.53 5.31
C TYR A 360 -14.60 14.92 4.91
N TYR A 361 -13.80 15.72 4.22
CA TYR A 361 -14.14 17.12 3.90
C TYR A 361 -15.19 17.22 2.78
N ASN A 362 -15.29 16.20 1.93
CA ASN A 362 -16.18 16.19 0.77
C ASN A 362 -17.32 15.16 0.91
N GLN A 363 -17.63 14.75 2.14
CA GLN A 363 -18.62 13.71 2.42
C GLN A 363 -20.05 14.07 2.00
N ALA A 364 -20.41 15.35 2.07
CA ALA A 364 -21.77 15.83 1.84
C ALA A 364 -22.21 15.59 0.40
N GLY A 365 -23.32 14.85 0.22
CA GLY A 365 -23.85 14.48 -1.09
C GLY A 365 -23.11 13.33 -1.79
N VAL A 366 -22.08 12.78 -1.14
CA VAL A 366 -21.35 11.59 -1.60
C VAL A 366 -21.71 10.39 -0.75
N TRP A 367 -21.65 10.54 0.57
CA TRP A 367 -21.98 9.50 1.54
C TRP A 367 -23.42 9.63 2.03
N PRO A 368 -24.06 8.53 2.47
CA PRO A 368 -25.36 8.59 3.12
C PRO A 368 -25.37 9.53 4.31
N ALA A 369 -26.41 10.36 4.45
CA ALA A 369 -26.47 11.39 5.48
C ALA A 369 -26.57 10.83 6.91
N ASP A 370 -27.00 9.57 7.06
CA ASP A 370 -27.05 8.83 8.31
C ASP A 370 -25.70 8.21 8.70
N PHE A 371 -24.67 8.26 7.86
CA PHE A 371 -23.34 7.78 8.22
C PHE A 371 -22.61 8.83 9.06
N ASP A 372 -22.05 8.42 10.19
CA ASP A 372 -21.17 9.24 11.02
C ASP A 372 -19.73 9.14 10.51
N LEU A 373 -19.45 9.85 9.41
CA LEU A 373 -18.14 9.90 8.81
C LEU A 373 -17.27 10.96 9.50
N ASN A 374 -16.88 10.66 10.74
CA ASN A 374 -15.90 11.45 11.49
C ASN A 374 -14.48 11.29 10.88
N ARG A 375 -13.51 12.03 11.42
CA ARG A 375 -12.14 12.04 10.89
C ARG A 375 -11.44 10.68 10.94
N LEU A 376 -11.66 9.88 11.99
CA LEU A 376 -11.06 8.55 12.14
C LEU A 376 -11.77 7.51 11.27
N ALA A 377 -13.09 7.57 11.16
CA ALA A 377 -13.86 6.75 10.23
C ALA A 377 -13.39 6.94 8.78
N ALA A 378 -13.14 8.20 8.37
CA ALA A 378 -12.62 8.51 7.05
C ALA A 378 -11.18 7.98 6.84
N THR A 379 -10.29 8.12 7.82
CA THR A 379 -8.92 7.54 7.76
C THR A 379 -8.98 6.01 7.63
N ARG A 380 -9.79 5.36 8.47
CA ARG A 380 -9.96 3.91 8.48
C ARG A 380 -10.48 3.40 7.13
N PHE A 381 -11.51 4.04 6.59
CA PHE A 381 -12.04 3.67 5.29
C PHE A 381 -11.02 3.88 4.16
N ALA A 382 -10.29 5.00 4.18
CA ALA A 382 -9.30 5.32 3.14
C ALA A 382 -8.12 4.34 3.13
N LEU A 383 -7.63 3.92 4.30
CA LEU A 383 -6.60 2.88 4.39
C LEU A 383 -7.12 1.51 3.94
N TRP A 384 -8.35 1.16 4.31
CA TRP A 384 -9.00 -0.07 3.87
C TRP A 384 -9.14 -0.12 2.34
N ILE A 385 -9.74 0.91 1.71
CA ILE A 385 -10.03 0.87 0.27
C ILE A 385 -8.75 0.83 -0.57
N LYS A 386 -7.68 1.49 -0.12
CA LYS A 386 -6.35 1.43 -0.77
C LYS A 386 -5.76 0.04 -0.73
N ALA A 387 -5.70 -0.59 0.44
CA ALA A 387 -5.19 -1.96 0.56
C ALA A 387 -6.06 -2.97 -0.19
N ALA A 388 -7.38 -2.82 -0.11
CA ALA A 388 -8.32 -3.69 -0.80
C ALA A 388 -8.12 -3.57 -2.32
N ALA A 389 -8.04 -2.36 -2.87
CA ALA A 389 -7.80 -2.12 -4.29
C ALA A 389 -6.43 -2.68 -4.76
N LEU A 390 -5.39 -2.48 -3.95
CA LEU A 390 -4.05 -3.00 -4.23
C LEU A 390 -4.04 -4.54 -4.26
N THR A 391 -4.66 -5.17 -3.25
CA THR A 391 -4.75 -6.63 -3.14
C THR A 391 -5.63 -7.22 -4.25
N ALA A 392 -6.75 -6.57 -4.58
CA ALA A 392 -7.64 -6.97 -5.66
C ALA A 392 -6.91 -7.00 -7.01
N ARG A 393 -6.11 -5.97 -7.31
CA ARG A 393 -5.30 -5.92 -8.51
C ARG A 393 -4.24 -7.03 -8.54
N ALA A 394 -3.47 -7.15 -7.45
CA ALA A 394 -2.36 -8.08 -7.39
C ALA A 394 -2.81 -9.56 -7.42
N SER A 395 -3.97 -9.86 -6.83
CA SER A 395 -4.59 -11.20 -6.84
C SER A 395 -5.43 -11.49 -8.09
N GLY A 396 -5.85 -10.45 -8.82
CA GLY A 396 -6.83 -10.54 -9.90
C GLY A 396 -8.27 -10.78 -9.44
N ALA A 397 -8.56 -10.67 -8.13
CA ALA A 397 -9.90 -10.80 -7.58
C ALA A 397 -10.55 -9.41 -7.44
N PRO A 398 -11.53 -9.03 -8.29
CA PRO A 398 -12.09 -7.70 -8.28
C PRO A 398 -12.92 -7.41 -7.02
N LEU A 399 -12.96 -6.13 -6.61
CA LEU A 399 -13.90 -5.62 -5.63
C LEU A 399 -15.20 -5.25 -6.33
N ASP A 400 -16.32 -5.81 -5.89
CA ASP A 400 -17.64 -5.47 -6.39
C ASP A 400 -18.37 -4.46 -5.48
N GLU A 401 -19.52 -3.98 -5.94
CA GLU A 401 -20.36 -3.06 -5.19
C GLU A 401 -20.83 -3.65 -3.86
N ALA A 402 -21.07 -4.96 -3.78
CA ALA A 402 -21.51 -5.61 -2.55
C ALA A 402 -20.43 -5.56 -1.46
N ALA A 403 -19.18 -5.87 -1.82
CA ALA A 403 -18.03 -5.77 -0.94
C ALA A 403 -17.80 -4.33 -0.47
N LEU A 404 -17.93 -3.35 -1.36
CA LEU A 404 -17.85 -1.92 -1.02
C LEU A 404 -18.93 -1.52 0.00
N LYS A 405 -20.19 -1.91 -0.23
CA LYS A 405 -21.31 -1.60 0.69
C LYS A 405 -21.13 -2.25 2.06
N ALA A 406 -20.70 -3.52 2.08
CA ALA A 406 -20.43 -4.25 3.31
C ALA A 406 -19.32 -3.57 4.13
N ALA A 407 -18.22 -3.19 3.47
CA ALA A 407 -17.14 -2.48 4.11
C ALA A 407 -17.55 -1.09 4.62
N ALA A 408 -18.27 -0.31 3.82
CA ALA A 408 -18.77 1.01 4.24
C ALA A 408 -19.62 0.92 5.52
N THR A 409 -20.58 0.00 5.55
CA THR A 409 -21.46 -0.23 6.71
C THR A 409 -20.69 -0.73 7.93
N ARG A 410 -19.65 -1.53 7.72
CA ARG A 410 -18.82 -2.05 8.81
C ARG A 410 -17.87 -0.98 9.37
N LEU A 411 -17.27 -0.20 8.48
CA LEU A 411 -16.21 0.75 8.81
C LEU A 411 -16.72 2.11 9.21
N VAL A 412 -17.98 2.45 8.98
CA VAL A 412 -18.55 3.75 9.34
C VAL A 412 -19.80 3.50 10.20
N ALA A 413 -19.86 4.15 11.36
CA ALA A 413 -21.03 4.06 12.22
C ALA A 413 -22.22 4.81 11.59
N ARG A 414 -23.44 4.48 12.02
CA ARG A 414 -24.61 5.30 11.70
C ARG A 414 -24.88 6.27 12.84
N ARG A 415 -25.34 7.47 12.52
CA ARG A 415 -25.84 8.46 13.47
C ARG A 415 -27.08 7.89 14.15
N THR A 416 -27.09 7.92 15.47
CA THR A 416 -28.23 7.53 16.32
C THR A 416 -29.26 8.62 16.38
#